data_AF-A0A0A7EAR7-F1
#
_entry.id   AF-A0A0A7EAR7-F1
#
_cell.length_a   1.000
_cell.length_b   1.000
_cell.length_c   1.000
_cell.angle_alpha   90.00
_cell.angle_beta   90.00
_cell.angle_gamma   90.00
#
_symmetry.space_group_name_H-M   'P 1'
#
loop_
_entity.id
_entity.type
_entity.pdbx_description
1 polymer ?
#
loop_
_entity_poly.entity_id
_entity_poly.type
_entity_poly.pdbx_seq_one_letter_code
_entity_poly.pdbx_strand_id
1 'polypeptide(L)'
;MAGGLLEFEDGTVGIALNLESKNVGAVLMGEGLTVQEGTSVRATGKIAQVPVGDGYLGRVVNSLARPIDGKGEIPSSENRLIESAAPGIISRRSVHEPLQTGLVAVDSMIPIGRGQRELIIGDRQTGKTAVAVDTILNQKGKDVICVYVAIGQKASSIAQVVNVLQERGSLDYTIIVAATADSPATLQYLAPYTGAALAEYFMYKGRHTLVIYDDLSKQAQAYREMSLLLRRPPGREAYPGDVFYLHSRLLERAAKLSDKLGGGSMTALPIVETQEGDVSAYIPTNVISITDGQIFLSGDIFNAGIRPAINVGISVSRVGSAAQVKAMKQVAGKLKLELAQ
;
A
#
# COMPACT_ATOMS: atom_id res chain seq x y z
N MET A 1 0.21 21.92 16.09
CA MET A 1 1.32 21.48 15.20
C MET A 1 0.73 20.82 13.96
N ALA A 2 1.41 20.90 12.82
CA ALA A 2 0.96 20.24 11.59
C ALA A 2 1.01 18.72 11.78
N GLY A 3 0.00 18.00 11.31
CA GLY A 3 -0.15 16.56 11.52
C GLY A 3 -0.61 16.15 12.94
N GLY A 4 -0.95 17.13 13.79
CA GLY A 4 -1.50 16.88 15.11
C GLY A 4 -2.94 16.35 15.05
N LEU A 5 -3.25 15.39 15.91
CA LEU A 5 -4.62 14.88 16.09
C LEU A 5 -5.46 15.85 16.91
N LEU A 6 -6.67 16.10 16.42
CA LEU A 6 -7.70 16.90 17.06
C LEU A 6 -8.85 16.00 17.47
N GLU A 7 -9.48 16.33 18.59
CA GLU A 7 -10.66 15.63 19.11
C GLU A 7 -11.80 16.66 19.26
N PHE A 8 -12.92 16.37 18.62
CA PHE A 8 -14.14 17.16 18.66
C PHE A 8 -15.04 16.68 19.82
N GLU A 9 -15.98 17.51 20.26
CA GLU A 9 -16.89 17.17 21.38
C GLU A 9 -17.70 15.89 21.16
N ASP A 10 -18.03 15.58 19.92
CA ASP A 10 -18.74 14.36 19.52
C ASP A 10 -17.83 13.11 19.45
N GLY A 11 -16.54 13.25 19.76
CA GLY A 11 -15.53 12.19 19.66
C GLY A 11 -14.98 11.99 18.24
N THR A 12 -15.41 12.78 17.25
CA THR A 12 -14.81 12.78 15.92
C THR A 12 -13.35 13.17 16.04
N VAL A 13 -12.47 12.43 15.36
CA VAL A 13 -11.05 12.74 15.33
C VAL A 13 -10.75 13.48 14.03
N GLY A 14 -9.93 14.53 14.09
CA GLY A 14 -9.45 15.25 12.91
C GLY A 14 -7.92 15.30 12.85
N ILE A 15 -7.39 15.64 11.68
CA ILE A 15 -5.97 15.93 11.48
C ILE A 15 -5.82 17.40 11.10
N ALA A 16 -5.00 18.14 11.84
CA ALA A 16 -4.62 19.50 11.49
C ALA A 16 -3.64 19.49 10.30
N LEU A 17 -4.04 20.10 9.17
CA LEU A 17 -3.20 20.17 7.96
C LEU A 17 -2.69 21.58 7.69
N ASN A 18 -3.60 22.57 7.60
CA ASN A 18 -3.24 23.95 7.32
C ASN A 18 -3.23 24.75 8.63
N LEU A 19 -2.09 25.32 9.00
CA LEU A 19 -2.00 26.24 10.14
C LEU A 19 -1.95 27.67 9.59
N GLU A 20 -3.10 28.33 9.51
CA GLU A 20 -3.19 29.72 9.08
C GLU A 20 -2.95 30.68 10.26
N SER A 21 -2.82 31.97 9.97
CA SER A 21 -2.56 32.98 11.01
C SER A 21 -3.72 33.16 12.00
N LYS A 22 -4.95 32.85 11.57
CA LYS A 22 -6.18 33.07 12.36
C LYS A 22 -7.03 31.81 12.57
N ASN A 23 -6.79 30.75 11.82
CA ASN A 23 -7.57 29.51 11.89
C ASN A 23 -6.68 28.30 11.62
N VAL A 24 -7.25 27.11 11.80
CA VAL A 24 -6.60 25.84 11.45
C VAL A 24 -7.54 25.06 10.53
N GLY A 25 -7.06 24.75 9.33
CA GLY A 25 -7.72 23.80 8.43
C GLY A 25 -7.47 22.37 8.89
N ALA A 26 -8.49 21.74 9.44
CA ALA A 26 -8.48 20.34 9.86
C ALA A 26 -9.37 19.50 8.94
N VAL A 27 -8.98 18.24 8.72
CA VAL A 27 -9.82 17.28 7.98
C VAL A 27 -10.31 16.21 8.93
N LEU A 28 -11.62 15.96 8.89
CA LEU A 28 -12.30 15.02 9.77
C LEU A 28 -12.06 13.57 9.33
N MET A 29 -11.78 12.69 10.28
CA MET A 29 -11.63 11.25 10.10
C MET A 29 -12.91 10.50 10.47
N GLY A 30 -14.05 11.10 10.12
CA GLY A 30 -15.42 10.65 10.36
C GLY A 30 -16.39 11.49 9.52
N GLU A 31 -17.69 11.22 9.64
CA GLU A 31 -18.72 11.89 8.81
C GLU A 31 -18.90 13.38 9.14
N GLY A 32 -18.63 13.78 10.39
CA GLY A 32 -18.68 15.19 10.78
C GLY A 32 -20.07 15.83 10.78
N LEU A 33 -21.15 15.05 10.61
CA LEU A 33 -22.53 15.55 10.55
C LEU A 33 -22.99 16.23 11.85
N THR A 34 -22.36 15.87 12.97
CA THR A 34 -22.63 16.38 14.31
C THR A 34 -21.77 17.59 14.68
N VAL A 35 -20.76 17.94 13.88
CA VAL A 35 -19.89 19.09 14.14
C VAL A 35 -20.61 20.37 13.75
N GLN A 36 -20.80 21.27 14.72
CA GLN A 36 -21.47 22.56 14.53
C GLN A 36 -20.49 23.74 14.67
N GLU A 37 -20.84 24.88 14.11
CA GLU A 37 -20.10 26.13 14.35
C GLU A 37 -20.08 26.44 15.86
N GLY A 38 -18.89 26.77 16.38
CA GLY A 38 -18.68 27.03 17.81
C GLY A 38 -18.40 25.79 18.67
N THR A 39 -18.48 24.57 18.11
CA THR A 39 -18.09 23.34 18.82
C THR A 39 -16.64 23.43 19.28
N SER A 40 -16.36 23.10 20.54
CA SER A 40 -14.98 23.13 21.03
C SER A 40 -14.16 21.97 20.43
N VAL A 41 -12.89 22.24 20.15
CA VAL A 41 -11.96 21.27 19.58
C VAL A 41 -10.72 21.23 20.44
N ARG A 42 -10.34 20.03 20.87
CA ARG A 42 -9.16 19.81 21.70
C ARG A 42 -8.00 19.29 20.88
N ALA A 43 -6.84 19.91 21.02
CA ALA A 43 -5.60 19.33 20.52
C ALA A 43 -5.18 18.19 21.46
N THR A 44 -5.03 16.98 20.92
CA THR A 44 -4.64 15.79 21.72
C THR A 44 -3.17 15.82 22.16
N GLY A 45 -2.36 16.72 21.59
CA GLY A 45 -0.91 16.77 21.80
C GLY A 45 -0.12 15.64 21.11
N LYS A 46 -0.81 14.73 20.42
CA LYS A 46 -0.23 13.60 19.71
C LYS A 46 -0.20 13.87 18.21
N ILE A 47 0.86 13.44 17.55
CA ILE A 47 0.92 13.35 16.09
C ILE A 47 0.17 12.09 15.67
N ALA A 48 -0.38 12.07 14.46
CA ALA A 48 -1.09 10.91 13.89
C ALA A 48 -0.27 9.61 14.06
N GLN A 49 -0.77 8.73 14.93
CA GLN A 49 -0.16 7.45 15.29
C GLN A 49 -1.22 6.36 15.37
N VAL A 50 -0.80 5.11 15.14
CA VAL A 50 -1.65 3.93 15.27
C VAL A 50 -1.03 2.90 16.21
N PRO A 51 -1.85 2.17 16.97
CA PRO A 51 -1.40 0.97 17.67
C PRO A 51 -0.87 -0.06 16.68
N VAL A 52 0.20 -0.75 17.07
CA VAL A 52 0.85 -1.81 16.29
C VAL A 52 1.16 -3.01 17.18
N GLY A 53 1.31 -4.19 16.59
CA GLY A 53 1.61 -5.39 17.36
C GLY A 53 1.33 -6.69 16.61
N ASP A 54 1.80 -7.79 17.17
CA ASP A 54 1.54 -9.13 16.64
C ASP A 54 0.03 -9.49 16.68
N GLY A 55 -0.74 -8.89 17.60
CA GLY A 55 -2.19 -9.11 17.72
C GLY A 55 -3.03 -8.66 16.52
N TYR A 56 -2.42 -7.93 15.57
CA TYR A 56 -3.08 -7.54 14.32
C TYR A 56 -3.11 -8.66 13.27
N LEU A 57 -2.27 -9.69 13.40
CA LEU A 57 -2.26 -10.81 12.47
C LEU A 57 -3.62 -11.52 12.47
N GLY A 58 -4.18 -11.73 11.27
CA GLY A 58 -5.50 -12.33 11.08
C GLY A 58 -6.70 -11.43 11.38
N ARG A 59 -6.45 -10.12 11.53
CA ARG A 59 -7.47 -9.11 11.82
C ARG A 59 -7.77 -8.24 10.60
N VAL A 60 -9.02 -7.78 10.52
CA VAL A 60 -9.45 -6.71 9.60
C VAL A 60 -9.65 -5.44 10.40
N VAL A 61 -8.93 -4.39 10.03
CA VAL A 61 -8.93 -3.11 10.74
C VAL A 61 -9.21 -1.94 9.80
N ASN A 62 -9.71 -0.83 10.34
CA ASN A 62 -9.85 0.42 9.58
C ASN A 62 -8.53 1.21 9.51
N SER A 63 -8.55 2.37 8.86
CA SER A 63 -7.38 3.25 8.71
C SER A 63 -6.84 3.83 10.03
N LEU A 64 -7.56 3.69 11.15
CA LEU A 64 -7.11 4.07 12.48
C LEU A 64 -6.64 2.86 13.31
N ALA A 65 -6.45 1.70 12.65
CA ALA A 65 -6.08 0.43 13.26
C ALA A 65 -7.09 -0.08 14.32
N ARG A 66 -8.36 0.32 14.20
CA ARG A 66 -9.47 -0.23 15.00
C ARG A 66 -10.07 -1.45 14.30
N PRO A 67 -10.37 -2.55 15.02
CA PRO A 67 -10.93 -3.75 14.41
C PRO A 67 -12.33 -3.50 13.88
N ILE A 68 -12.60 -4.02 12.68
CA ILE A 68 -13.92 -3.98 12.01
C ILE A 68 -14.42 -5.37 11.62
N ASP A 69 -13.73 -6.42 12.10
CA ASP A 69 -14.07 -7.83 11.86
C ASP A 69 -15.01 -8.44 12.91
N GLY A 70 -15.41 -7.68 13.93
CA GLY A 70 -16.26 -8.17 15.02
C GLY A 70 -15.57 -9.16 15.97
N LYS A 71 -14.25 -9.37 15.88
CA LYS A 71 -13.49 -10.32 16.73
C LYS A 71 -13.00 -9.70 18.06
N GLY A 72 -13.60 -8.60 18.51
CA GLY A 72 -13.21 -7.87 19.72
C GLY A 72 -11.99 -6.97 19.55
N GLU A 73 -11.55 -6.32 20.63
CA GLU A 73 -10.40 -5.40 20.61
C GLU A 73 -9.08 -6.12 20.30
N ILE A 74 -8.10 -5.37 19.81
CA ILE A 74 -6.74 -5.87 19.56
C ILE A 74 -5.84 -5.34 20.68
N PRO A 75 -5.30 -6.20 21.56
CA PRO A 75 -4.36 -5.75 22.56
C PRO A 75 -3.08 -5.25 21.88
N SER A 76 -2.69 -4.01 22.19
CA SER A 76 -1.47 -3.39 21.66
C SER A 76 -0.81 -2.55 22.76
N SER A 77 0.52 -2.71 22.89
CA SER A 77 1.36 -1.97 23.84
C SER A 77 2.24 -0.92 23.18
N GLU A 78 2.34 -0.92 21.85
CA GLU A 78 3.24 -0.09 21.08
C GLU A 78 2.44 0.75 20.08
N ASN A 79 2.87 1.99 19.84
CA ASN A 79 2.30 2.85 18.80
C ASN A 79 3.41 3.23 17.81
N ARG A 80 3.04 3.38 16.53
CA ARG A 80 3.91 3.96 15.51
C ARG A 80 3.23 5.14 14.85
N LEU A 81 4.04 6.12 14.46
CA LEU A 81 3.57 7.23 13.63
C LEU A 81 3.03 6.68 12.31
N ILE A 82 1.87 7.18 11.89
CA ILE A 82 1.30 6.87 10.58
C ILE A 82 2.22 7.41 9.48
N GLU A 83 2.69 8.64 9.66
CA GLU A 83 3.68 9.29 8.82
C GLU A 83 5.07 9.20 9.48
N SER A 84 5.75 8.06 9.29
CA SER A 84 7.13 7.85 9.69
C SER A 84 8.10 8.19 8.54
N ALA A 85 9.33 8.56 8.90
CA ALA A 85 10.39 8.77 7.91
C ALA A 85 10.83 7.42 7.30
N ALA A 86 11.08 7.43 6.00
CA ALA A 86 11.64 6.28 5.29
C ALA A 86 13.08 5.97 5.74
N PRO A 87 13.54 4.70 5.70
CA PRO A 87 14.93 4.36 5.94
C PRO A 87 15.86 5.09 4.95
N GLY A 88 16.88 5.79 5.45
CA GLY A 88 17.89 6.44 4.62
C GLY A 88 18.85 5.45 3.95
N ILE A 89 19.68 5.92 3.02
CA ILE A 89 20.58 5.07 2.20
C ILE A 89 21.48 4.17 3.06
N ILE A 90 22.10 4.70 4.12
CA ILE A 90 22.99 3.95 5.03
C ILE A 90 22.24 2.87 5.82
N SER A 91 20.93 3.06 6.01
CA SER A 91 20.07 2.11 6.73
C SER A 91 19.61 0.95 5.84
N ARG A 92 19.86 1.01 4.53
CA ARG A 92 19.43 0.01 3.55
C ARG A 92 20.56 -0.95 3.17
N ARG A 93 20.17 -2.08 2.59
CA ARG A 93 21.05 -3.02 1.88
C ARG A 93 20.45 -3.31 0.50
N SER A 94 21.28 -3.72 -0.44
CA SER A 94 20.81 -4.22 -1.74
C SER A 94 19.82 -5.36 -1.58
N VAL A 95 18.78 -5.35 -2.40
CA VAL A 95 17.81 -6.44 -2.51
C VAL A 95 18.50 -7.65 -3.15
N HIS A 96 18.56 -8.76 -2.41
CA HIS A 96 19.26 -9.99 -2.82
C HIS A 96 18.52 -11.27 -2.42
N GLU A 97 17.43 -11.16 -1.68
CA GLU A 97 16.59 -12.28 -1.28
C GLU A 97 15.35 -12.29 -2.16
N PRO A 98 14.98 -13.43 -2.76
CA PRO A 98 13.78 -13.53 -3.59
C PRO A 98 12.50 -13.42 -2.75
N LEU A 99 11.50 -12.72 -3.28
CA LEU A 99 10.10 -12.83 -2.86
C LEU A 99 9.34 -13.58 -3.95
N GLN A 100 9.08 -14.86 -3.70
CA GLN A 100 8.41 -15.72 -4.67
C GLN A 100 6.91 -15.38 -4.71
N THR A 101 6.38 -15.12 -5.90
CA THR A 101 4.95 -14.85 -6.11
C THR A 101 4.17 -16.12 -6.39
N GLY A 102 4.82 -17.18 -6.88
CA GLY A 102 4.16 -18.43 -7.29
C GLY A 102 3.62 -18.35 -8.71
N LEU A 103 3.69 -17.17 -9.33
CA LEU A 103 3.38 -16.96 -10.73
C LEU A 103 4.66 -17.14 -11.52
N VAL A 104 4.76 -18.24 -12.26
CA VAL A 104 5.95 -18.56 -13.07
C VAL A 104 6.31 -17.39 -13.98
N ALA A 105 5.31 -16.72 -14.58
CA ALA A 105 5.54 -15.57 -15.45
C ALA A 105 6.23 -14.39 -14.74
N VAL A 106 5.90 -14.13 -13.47
CA VAL A 106 6.54 -13.07 -12.67
C VAL A 106 7.91 -13.54 -12.18
N ASP A 107 7.97 -14.69 -11.49
CA ASP A 107 9.20 -15.15 -10.82
C ASP A 107 10.36 -15.43 -11.80
N SER A 108 10.04 -15.76 -13.06
CA SER A 108 11.02 -15.99 -14.13
C SER A 108 11.43 -14.71 -14.88
N MET A 109 10.50 -13.81 -15.23
CA MET A 109 10.77 -12.69 -16.14
C MET A 109 10.76 -11.31 -15.45
N ILE A 110 10.01 -11.14 -14.38
CA ILE A 110 9.89 -9.91 -13.60
C ILE A 110 10.08 -10.25 -12.11
N PRO A 111 11.27 -10.75 -11.72
CA PRO A 111 11.48 -11.24 -10.37
C PRO A 111 11.36 -10.11 -9.35
N ILE A 112 10.73 -10.42 -8.22
CA ILE A 112 10.52 -9.51 -7.09
C ILE A 112 11.41 -9.96 -5.94
N GLY A 113 12.16 -9.03 -5.35
CA GLY A 113 13.00 -9.30 -4.20
C GLY A 113 12.43 -8.70 -2.90
N ARG A 114 12.86 -9.25 -1.76
CA ARG A 114 12.46 -8.78 -0.43
C ARG A 114 13.01 -7.36 -0.20
N GLY A 115 12.11 -6.40 -0.03
CA GLY A 115 12.46 -4.98 0.09
C GLY A 115 12.35 -4.18 -1.22
N GLN A 116 11.94 -4.82 -2.33
CA GLN A 116 11.66 -4.18 -3.61
C GLN A 116 10.26 -3.55 -3.63
N ARG A 117 10.07 -2.57 -4.52
CA ARG A 117 8.76 -1.98 -4.81
C ARG A 117 8.39 -2.32 -6.24
N GLU A 118 7.42 -3.21 -6.45
CA GLU A 118 7.03 -3.67 -7.79
C GLU A 118 5.57 -3.28 -8.06
N LEU A 119 5.36 -2.37 -9.02
CA LEU A 119 4.02 -1.89 -9.37
C LEU A 119 3.21 -2.96 -10.10
N ILE A 120 1.96 -3.18 -9.71
CA ILE A 120 0.99 -3.92 -10.52
C ILE A 120 0.07 -2.89 -11.18
N ILE A 121 0.15 -2.76 -12.50
CA ILE A 121 -0.58 -1.74 -13.25
C ILE A 121 -1.39 -2.37 -14.37
N GLY A 122 -2.58 -1.84 -14.61
CA GLY A 122 -3.43 -2.27 -15.72
C GLY A 122 -4.87 -1.81 -15.56
N ASP A 123 -5.67 -2.11 -16.57
CA ASP A 123 -7.06 -1.67 -16.60
C ASP A 123 -7.92 -2.40 -15.58
N ARG A 124 -9.14 -1.89 -15.40
CA ARG A 124 -10.16 -2.54 -14.59
C ARG A 124 -10.35 -3.99 -15.05
N GLN A 125 -10.53 -4.91 -14.10
CA GLN A 125 -10.82 -6.33 -14.35
C GLN A 125 -9.73 -7.13 -15.11
N THR A 126 -8.47 -6.68 -15.12
CA THR A 126 -7.34 -7.40 -15.75
C THR A 126 -6.65 -8.44 -14.86
N GLY A 127 -7.13 -8.64 -13.63
CA GLY A 127 -6.55 -9.61 -12.67
C GLY A 127 -5.51 -9.03 -11.70
N LYS A 128 -5.39 -7.71 -11.55
CA LYS A 128 -4.45 -7.03 -10.63
C LYS A 128 -4.51 -7.59 -9.20
N THR A 129 -5.71 -7.59 -8.61
CA THR A 129 -5.94 -8.10 -7.26
C THR A 129 -5.66 -9.60 -7.16
N ALA A 130 -5.94 -10.38 -8.22
CA ALA A 130 -5.65 -11.82 -8.23
C ALA A 130 -4.15 -12.09 -8.13
N VAL A 131 -3.33 -11.37 -8.92
CA VAL A 131 -1.86 -11.44 -8.82
C VAL A 131 -1.37 -11.13 -7.41
N ALA A 132 -1.93 -10.10 -6.78
CA ALA A 132 -1.54 -9.69 -5.44
C ALA A 132 -1.97 -10.70 -4.36
N VAL A 133 -3.21 -11.22 -4.44
CA VAL A 133 -3.73 -12.23 -3.50
C VAL A 133 -2.97 -13.55 -3.66
N ASP A 134 -2.73 -14.02 -4.89
CA ASP A 134 -1.94 -15.23 -5.13
C ASP A 134 -0.52 -15.09 -4.57
N THR A 135 0.05 -13.89 -4.64
CA THR A 135 1.34 -13.60 -4.00
C THR A 135 1.25 -13.78 -2.48
N ILE A 136 0.22 -13.27 -1.80
CA ILE A 136 0.01 -13.50 -0.35
C ILE A 136 -0.12 -15.00 -0.05
N LEU A 137 -0.94 -15.71 -0.83
CA LEU A 137 -1.18 -17.15 -0.64
C LEU A 137 0.12 -17.95 -0.72
N ASN A 138 0.99 -17.57 -1.65
CA ASN A 138 2.29 -18.20 -1.85
C ASN A 138 3.29 -17.93 -0.70
N GLN A 139 3.01 -17.02 0.23
CA GLN A 139 3.87 -16.76 1.38
C GLN A 139 3.73 -17.75 2.53
N LYS A 140 2.79 -18.70 2.43
CA LYS A 140 2.60 -19.76 3.43
C LYS A 140 3.91 -20.53 3.65
N GLY A 141 4.39 -20.54 4.89
CA GLY A 141 5.65 -21.20 5.26
C GLY A 141 6.94 -20.48 4.84
N LYS A 142 6.89 -19.24 4.34
CA LYS A 142 8.07 -18.47 3.89
C LYS A 142 8.54 -17.39 4.87
N ASP A 143 7.93 -17.34 6.04
CA ASP A 143 8.18 -16.35 7.10
C ASP A 143 8.10 -14.90 6.58
N VAL A 144 7.01 -14.59 5.86
CA VAL A 144 6.70 -13.24 5.40
C VAL A 144 5.33 -12.84 5.93
N ILE A 145 5.29 -11.77 6.72
CA ILE A 145 4.04 -11.16 7.19
C ILE A 145 3.43 -10.34 6.05
N CYS A 146 2.13 -10.52 5.81
CA CYS A 146 1.44 -9.84 4.73
C CYS A 146 0.54 -8.73 5.28
N VAL A 147 0.45 -7.62 4.56
CA VAL A 147 -0.51 -6.55 4.83
C VAL A 147 -1.23 -6.22 3.53
N TYR A 148 -2.55 -6.42 3.51
CA TYR A 148 -3.40 -6.09 2.38
C TYR A 148 -4.18 -4.82 2.70
N VAL A 149 -3.90 -3.74 1.98
CA VAL A 149 -4.55 -2.44 2.17
C VAL A 149 -5.58 -2.22 1.06
N ALA A 150 -6.86 -2.26 1.40
CA ALA A 150 -7.96 -1.94 0.51
C ALA A 150 -8.36 -0.47 0.65
N ILE A 151 -8.23 0.30 -0.44
CA ILE A 151 -8.49 1.74 -0.50
C ILE A 151 -9.63 1.99 -1.48
N GLY A 152 -10.74 2.55 -0.99
CA GLY A 152 -11.91 2.86 -1.80
C GLY A 152 -12.54 1.63 -2.48
N GLN A 153 -12.27 0.42 -1.97
CA GLN A 153 -12.83 -0.81 -2.53
C GLN A 153 -14.24 -1.06 -1.99
N LYS A 154 -15.03 -1.86 -2.72
CA LYS A 154 -16.35 -2.29 -2.25
C LYS A 154 -16.19 -3.25 -1.08
N ALA A 155 -17.01 -3.09 -0.04
CA ALA A 155 -17.00 -3.97 1.13
C ALA A 155 -17.15 -5.46 0.75
N SER A 156 -17.99 -5.78 -0.24
CA SER A 156 -18.17 -7.14 -0.75
C SER A 156 -16.91 -7.72 -1.39
N SER A 157 -16.16 -6.91 -2.14
CA SER A 157 -14.88 -7.33 -2.73
C SER A 157 -13.80 -7.57 -1.68
N ILE A 158 -13.76 -6.73 -0.64
CA ILE A 158 -12.86 -6.94 0.50
C ILE A 158 -13.23 -8.24 1.23
N ALA A 159 -14.51 -8.47 1.50
CA ALA A 159 -14.98 -9.70 2.14
C ALA A 159 -14.62 -10.96 1.32
N GLN A 160 -14.70 -10.91 -0.01
CA GLN A 160 -14.24 -12.00 -0.88
C GLN A 160 -12.74 -12.29 -0.70
N VAL A 161 -11.90 -11.26 -0.64
CA VAL A 161 -10.46 -11.43 -0.38
C VAL A 161 -10.23 -12.04 1.01
N VAL A 162 -10.92 -11.53 2.04
CA VAL A 162 -10.83 -12.07 3.41
C VAL A 162 -11.17 -13.56 3.43
N ASN A 163 -12.26 -13.96 2.77
CA ASN A 163 -12.70 -15.34 2.70
C ASN A 163 -11.67 -16.24 2.00
N VAL A 164 -11.14 -15.81 0.85
CA VAL A 164 -10.09 -16.56 0.11
C VAL A 164 -8.85 -16.75 0.99
N LEU A 165 -8.41 -15.70 1.68
CA LEU A 165 -7.25 -15.79 2.58
C LEU A 165 -7.53 -16.69 3.79
N GLN A 166 -8.75 -16.65 4.33
CA GLN A 166 -9.14 -17.50 5.46
C GLN A 166 -9.22 -18.98 5.06
N GLU A 167 -9.92 -19.30 3.96
CA GLU A 167 -10.09 -20.68 3.47
C GLU A 167 -8.75 -21.36 3.14
N ARG A 168 -7.78 -20.59 2.65
CA ARG A 168 -6.44 -21.10 2.31
C ARG A 168 -5.47 -21.12 3.51
N GLY A 169 -5.90 -20.62 4.68
CA GLY A 169 -5.07 -20.53 5.89
C GLY A 169 -3.92 -19.51 5.75
N SER A 170 -4.18 -18.43 5.01
CA SER A 170 -3.24 -17.32 4.79
C SER A 170 -3.59 -16.08 5.62
N LEU A 171 -4.79 -16.04 6.20
CA LEU A 171 -5.21 -14.96 7.08
C LEU A 171 -4.34 -14.91 8.35
N ASP A 172 -3.85 -16.05 8.86
CA ASP A 172 -3.06 -16.13 10.11
C ASP A 172 -1.77 -15.29 10.10
N TYR A 173 -1.22 -14.99 8.92
CA TYR A 173 -0.04 -14.13 8.76
C TYR A 173 -0.35 -12.85 7.98
N THR A 174 -1.63 -12.53 7.76
CA THR A 174 -2.06 -11.37 6.98
C THR A 174 -2.88 -10.40 7.82
N ILE A 175 -2.56 -9.12 7.72
CA ILE A 175 -3.36 -8.01 8.28
C ILE A 175 -4.12 -7.37 7.12
N ILE A 176 -5.42 -7.10 7.30
CA ILE A 176 -6.21 -6.39 6.29
C ILE A 176 -6.54 -5.00 6.82
N VAL A 177 -6.08 -3.96 6.13
CA VAL A 177 -6.46 -2.57 6.40
C VAL A 177 -7.49 -2.16 5.36
N ALA A 178 -8.69 -1.79 5.81
CA ALA A 178 -9.81 -1.49 4.92
C ALA A 178 -10.34 -0.07 5.13
N ALA A 179 -10.29 0.71 4.05
CA ALA A 179 -11.07 1.93 3.88
C ALA A 179 -11.98 1.71 2.67
N THR A 180 -13.26 1.46 2.91
CA THR A 180 -14.23 1.20 1.83
C THR A 180 -14.52 2.47 1.02
N ALA A 181 -15.15 2.32 -0.14
CA ALA A 181 -15.59 3.46 -0.95
C ALA A 181 -16.52 4.45 -0.20
N ASP A 182 -17.28 3.95 0.77
CA ASP A 182 -18.19 4.75 1.62
C ASP A 182 -17.46 5.47 2.77
N SER A 183 -16.22 5.09 3.05
CA SER A 183 -15.43 5.71 4.10
C SER A 183 -15.00 7.13 3.69
N PRO A 184 -14.93 8.10 4.62
CA PRO A 184 -14.43 9.44 4.33
C PRO A 184 -13.09 9.44 3.60
N ALA A 185 -12.90 10.42 2.71
CA ALA A 185 -11.68 10.56 1.89
C ALA A 185 -10.40 10.57 2.75
N THR A 186 -10.46 11.12 3.96
CA THR A 186 -9.36 11.09 4.94
C THR A 186 -8.93 9.68 5.31
N LEU A 187 -9.87 8.78 5.57
CA LEU A 187 -9.55 7.39 5.92
C LEU A 187 -8.98 6.65 4.71
N GLN A 188 -9.49 6.91 3.51
CA GLN A 188 -8.92 6.34 2.26
C GLN A 188 -7.49 6.83 2.03
N TYR A 189 -7.22 8.12 2.26
CA TYR A 189 -5.89 8.70 2.19
C TYR A 189 -4.91 8.09 3.21
N LEU A 190 -5.35 7.85 4.45
CA LEU A 190 -4.50 7.31 5.52
C LEU A 190 -4.28 5.79 5.45
N ALA A 191 -5.19 5.02 4.83
CA ALA A 191 -5.14 3.56 4.86
C ALA A 191 -3.77 2.99 4.44
N PRO A 192 -3.10 3.49 3.38
CA PRO A 192 -1.78 3.00 2.99
C PRO A 192 -0.70 3.31 4.02
N TYR A 193 -0.75 4.48 4.66
CA TYR A 193 0.20 4.84 5.70
C TYR A 193 0.05 4.00 6.96
N THR A 194 -1.19 3.65 7.32
CA THR A 194 -1.51 2.73 8.42
C THR A 194 -1.01 1.33 8.11
N GLY A 195 -1.25 0.82 6.89
CA GLY A 195 -0.71 -0.45 6.43
C GLY A 195 0.81 -0.49 6.44
N ALA A 196 1.46 0.60 6.00
CA ALA A 196 2.90 0.74 6.07
C ALA A 196 3.42 0.76 7.52
N ALA A 197 2.75 1.48 8.44
CA ALA A 197 3.16 1.51 9.85
C ALA A 197 3.06 0.13 10.52
N LEU A 198 2.00 -0.63 10.21
CA LEU A 198 1.84 -2.01 10.66
C LEU A 198 2.93 -2.93 10.09
N ALA A 199 3.25 -2.79 8.80
CA ALA A 199 4.33 -3.58 8.18
C ALA A 199 5.72 -3.22 8.71
N GLU A 200 5.97 -1.93 8.95
CA GLU A 200 7.24 -1.45 9.49
C GLU A 200 7.50 -2.00 10.90
N TYR A 201 6.46 -2.18 11.72
CA TYR A 201 6.62 -2.81 13.03
C TYR A 201 7.38 -4.14 12.95
N PHE A 202 6.97 -5.02 12.04
CA PHE A 202 7.63 -6.31 11.81
C PHE A 202 8.98 -6.13 11.11
N MET A 203 9.08 -5.22 10.13
CA MET A 203 10.34 -4.92 9.43
C MET A 203 11.47 -4.54 10.40
N TYR A 204 11.20 -3.62 11.34
CA TYR A 204 12.18 -3.18 12.33
C TYR A 204 12.43 -4.20 13.45
N LYS A 205 11.60 -5.24 13.56
CA LYS A 205 11.88 -6.44 14.37
C LYS A 205 12.66 -7.52 13.62
N GLY A 206 13.22 -7.20 12.45
CA GLY A 206 14.02 -8.11 11.64
C GLY A 206 13.20 -9.11 10.81
N ARG A 207 11.87 -8.99 10.79
CA ARG A 207 11.00 -9.86 9.98
C ARG A 207 10.89 -9.31 8.56
N HIS A 208 10.40 -10.16 7.66
CA HIS A 208 10.10 -9.78 6.28
C HIS A 208 8.61 -9.53 6.13
N THR A 209 8.26 -8.46 5.44
CA THR A 209 6.88 -8.10 5.15
C THR A 209 6.62 -7.91 3.66
N LEU A 210 5.38 -8.16 3.27
CA LEU A 210 4.81 -7.88 1.97
C LEU A 210 3.59 -6.98 2.18
N VAL A 211 3.55 -5.84 1.50
CA VAL A 211 2.44 -4.89 1.61
C VAL A 211 1.84 -4.64 0.24
N ILE A 212 0.53 -4.84 0.12
CA ILE A 212 -0.24 -4.59 -1.10
C ILE A 212 -1.12 -3.37 -0.87
N TYR A 213 -1.15 -2.46 -1.84
CA TYR A 213 -2.03 -1.28 -1.81
C TYR A 213 -3.02 -1.35 -2.98
N ASP A 214 -4.29 -1.66 -2.71
CA ASP A 214 -5.37 -1.85 -3.68
C ASP A 214 -6.48 -0.78 -3.54
N ASP A 215 -6.39 0.38 -4.20
CA ASP A 215 -5.33 0.80 -5.10
C ASP A 215 -4.87 2.25 -4.82
N LEU A 216 -3.67 2.60 -5.28
CA LEU A 216 -3.09 3.93 -5.08
C LEU A 216 -3.77 5.00 -5.94
N SER A 217 -4.44 4.61 -7.04
CA SER A 217 -5.25 5.54 -7.84
C SER A 217 -6.38 6.15 -7.01
N LYS A 218 -7.09 5.32 -6.23
CA LYS A 218 -8.15 5.76 -5.32
C LYS A 218 -7.60 6.56 -4.14
N GLN A 219 -6.41 6.22 -3.63
CA GLN A 219 -5.74 7.06 -2.63
C GLN A 219 -5.47 8.48 -3.17
N ALA A 220 -4.95 8.58 -4.41
CA ALA A 220 -4.68 9.87 -5.03
C ALA A 220 -5.97 10.67 -5.24
N GLN A 221 -7.07 10.03 -5.65
CA GLN A 221 -8.38 10.65 -5.80
C GLN A 221 -8.91 11.20 -4.48
N ALA A 222 -8.79 10.43 -3.39
CA ALA A 222 -9.15 10.87 -2.05
C ALA A 222 -8.30 12.08 -1.60
N TYR A 223 -7.00 12.06 -1.90
CA TYR A 223 -6.12 13.19 -1.59
C TYR A 223 -6.45 14.45 -2.41
N ARG A 224 -6.86 14.26 -3.67
CA ARG A 224 -7.35 15.34 -4.53
C ARG A 224 -8.60 15.98 -3.96
N GLU A 225 -9.59 15.17 -3.56
CA GLU A 225 -10.82 15.65 -2.92
C GLU A 225 -10.51 16.48 -1.67
N MET A 226 -9.70 15.94 -0.76
CA MET A 226 -9.26 16.66 0.44
C MET A 226 -8.59 18.00 0.11
N SER A 227 -7.69 18.01 -0.88
CA SER A 227 -6.94 19.21 -1.26
C SER A 227 -7.84 20.30 -1.84
N LEU A 228 -8.83 19.91 -2.65
CA LEU A 228 -9.80 20.84 -3.23
C LEU A 228 -10.73 21.43 -2.16
N LEU A 229 -11.19 20.61 -1.20
CA LEU A 229 -11.99 21.09 -0.06
C LEU A 229 -11.22 22.06 0.83
N LEU A 230 -9.91 21.83 0.99
CA LEU A 230 -8.98 22.75 1.66
C LEU A 230 -8.59 23.96 0.80
N ARG A 231 -9.17 24.11 -0.40
CA ARG A 231 -8.92 25.21 -1.34
C ARG A 231 -7.44 25.36 -1.72
N ARG A 232 -6.69 24.25 -1.72
CA ARG A 232 -5.32 24.24 -2.24
C ARG A 232 -5.35 24.38 -3.76
N PRO A 233 -4.36 25.07 -4.36
CA PRO A 233 -4.30 25.22 -5.81
C PRO A 233 -4.11 23.86 -6.50
N PRO A 234 -4.99 23.48 -7.46
CA PRO A 234 -4.86 22.23 -8.20
C PRO A 234 -3.90 22.35 -9.39
N GLY A 235 -3.40 21.21 -9.86
CA GLY A 235 -2.58 21.06 -11.05
C GLY A 235 -3.24 20.16 -12.11
N ARG A 236 -2.42 19.33 -12.78
CA ARG A 236 -2.89 18.40 -13.83
C ARG A 236 -3.94 17.43 -13.27
N GLU A 237 -5.02 17.21 -14.02
CA GLU A 237 -6.16 16.37 -13.61
C GLU A 237 -6.74 16.74 -12.22
N ALA A 238 -6.59 18.02 -11.86
CA ALA A 238 -6.95 18.62 -10.56
C ALA A 238 -6.21 18.07 -9.33
N TYR A 239 -5.18 17.23 -9.49
CA TYR A 239 -4.37 16.78 -8.36
C TYR A 239 -3.53 17.92 -7.76
N PRO A 240 -3.27 17.92 -6.45
CA PRO A 240 -2.39 18.91 -5.83
C PRO A 240 -0.93 18.69 -6.26
N GLY A 241 -0.11 19.74 -6.19
CA GLY A 241 1.30 19.69 -6.64
C GLY A 241 2.20 18.71 -5.87
N ASP A 242 1.78 18.28 -4.68
CA ASP A 242 2.49 17.34 -3.81
C ASP A 242 1.98 15.89 -3.92
N VAL A 243 1.11 15.57 -4.89
CA VAL A 243 0.62 14.18 -5.11
C VAL A 243 1.74 13.20 -5.45
N PHE A 244 2.84 13.67 -6.06
CA PHE A 244 4.03 12.84 -6.26
C PHE A 244 4.68 12.51 -4.91
N TYR A 245 4.79 13.49 -4.02
CA TYR A 245 5.38 13.32 -2.71
C TYR A 245 4.55 12.38 -1.82
N LEU A 246 3.22 12.39 -1.96
CA LEU A 246 2.32 11.42 -1.32
C LEU A 246 2.75 9.97 -1.58
N HIS A 247 2.96 9.58 -2.85
CA HIS A 247 3.33 8.21 -3.16
C HIS A 247 4.81 7.92 -2.94
N SER A 248 5.70 8.89 -3.19
CA SER A 248 7.14 8.68 -2.99
C SER A 248 7.47 8.47 -1.52
N ARG A 249 6.93 9.30 -0.61
CA ARG A 249 7.15 9.12 0.84
C ARG A 249 6.50 7.85 1.39
N LEU A 250 5.42 7.37 0.78
CA LEU A 250 4.80 6.09 1.14
C LEU A 250 5.67 4.91 0.69
N LEU A 251 6.03 4.87 -0.60
CA LEU A 251 6.71 3.72 -1.20
C LEU A 251 8.18 3.64 -0.79
N GLU A 252 8.86 4.75 -0.53
CA GLU A 252 10.24 4.75 -0.01
C GLU A 252 10.38 4.15 1.40
N ARG A 253 9.28 3.97 2.15
CA ARG A 253 9.29 3.25 3.44
C ARG A 253 9.55 1.75 3.26
N ALA A 254 9.21 1.21 2.10
CA ALA A 254 9.47 -0.18 1.74
C ALA A 254 10.93 -0.34 1.28
N ALA A 255 11.72 -1.08 2.05
CA ALA A 255 13.14 -1.32 1.77
C ALA A 255 13.64 -2.62 2.40
N LYS A 256 14.83 -3.09 2.00
CA LYS A 256 15.62 -4.08 2.74
C LYS A 256 16.54 -3.34 3.71
N LEU A 257 16.36 -3.56 5.00
CA LEU A 257 17.21 -2.95 6.02
C LEU A 257 18.61 -3.59 6.03
N SER A 258 19.58 -2.79 6.48
CA SER A 258 20.94 -3.25 6.76
C SER A 258 20.98 -4.24 7.92
N ASP A 259 22.04 -5.04 7.98
CA ASP A 259 22.23 -6.03 9.05
C ASP A 259 22.30 -5.36 10.44
N LYS A 260 22.79 -4.11 10.51
CA LYS A 260 22.81 -3.30 11.75
C LYS A 260 21.43 -3.00 12.30
N LEU A 261 20.41 -2.96 11.44
CA LEU A 261 19.01 -2.74 11.79
C LEU A 261 18.21 -4.06 11.79
N GLY A 262 18.88 -5.21 11.93
CA GLY A 262 18.25 -6.52 12.03
C GLY A 262 17.91 -7.17 10.68
N GLY A 263 18.21 -6.52 9.55
CA GLY A 263 18.06 -7.12 8.24
C GLY A 263 16.62 -7.41 7.79
N GLY A 264 15.60 -6.87 8.47
CA GLY A 264 14.21 -7.01 8.04
C GLY A 264 13.95 -6.35 6.69
N SER A 265 12.80 -6.65 6.09
CA SER A 265 12.44 -6.06 4.79
C SER A 265 10.96 -5.74 4.71
N MET A 266 10.61 -4.71 3.95
CA MET A 266 9.24 -4.45 3.54
C MET A 266 9.19 -4.37 2.03
N THR A 267 8.52 -5.33 1.40
CA THR A 267 8.30 -5.38 -0.04
C THR A 267 6.95 -4.76 -0.35
N ALA A 268 6.88 -3.84 -1.31
CA ALA A 268 5.62 -3.18 -1.66
C ALA A 268 5.15 -3.60 -3.06
N LEU A 269 3.87 -4.00 -3.14
CA LEU A 269 3.15 -4.22 -4.39
C LEU A 269 2.01 -3.21 -4.51
N PRO A 270 2.30 -1.96 -4.88
CA PRO A 270 1.24 -1.00 -5.17
C PRO A 270 0.45 -1.45 -6.39
N ILE A 271 -0.87 -1.30 -6.34
CA ILE A 271 -1.75 -1.44 -7.50
C ILE A 271 -2.12 -0.04 -7.99
N VAL A 272 -2.08 0.15 -9.31
CA VAL A 272 -2.59 1.35 -9.98
C VAL A 272 -3.51 0.91 -11.11
N GLU A 273 -4.70 1.48 -11.13
CA GLU A 273 -5.65 1.31 -12.23
C GLU A 273 -5.39 2.36 -13.33
N THR A 274 -5.25 1.89 -14.56
CA THR A 274 -5.24 2.72 -15.78
C THR A 274 -6.65 2.83 -16.37
N GLN A 275 -6.85 3.83 -17.24
CA GLN A 275 -8.05 3.96 -18.06
C GLN A 275 -7.66 3.63 -19.49
N GLU A 276 -8.22 2.56 -20.04
CA GLU A 276 -7.98 2.12 -21.44
C GLU A 276 -6.49 1.96 -21.79
N GLY A 277 -5.69 1.46 -20.84
CA GLY A 277 -4.26 1.24 -21.00
C GLY A 277 -3.41 2.51 -20.97
N ASP A 278 -4.01 3.68 -20.65
CA ASP A 278 -3.28 4.94 -20.64
C ASP A 278 -2.31 5.03 -19.44
N VAL A 279 -1.05 4.70 -19.72
CA VAL A 279 0.09 4.87 -18.80
C VAL A 279 0.62 6.29 -18.73
N SER A 280 0.19 7.17 -19.65
CA SER A 280 0.61 8.58 -19.71
C SER A 280 -0.21 9.51 -18.81
N ALA A 281 -1.31 8.97 -18.24
CA ALA A 281 -2.07 9.60 -17.17
C ALA A 281 -1.16 9.94 -15.97
N TYR A 282 -1.54 10.98 -15.23
CA TYR A 282 -0.62 11.61 -14.27
C TYR A 282 -0.20 10.67 -13.13
N ILE A 283 -1.15 9.94 -12.53
CA ILE A 283 -0.87 9.02 -11.41
C ILE A 283 -0.07 7.79 -11.86
N PRO A 284 -0.45 7.06 -12.93
CA PRO A 284 0.40 6.00 -13.49
C PRO A 284 1.85 6.43 -13.74
N THR A 285 2.04 7.57 -14.42
CA THR A 285 3.38 8.09 -14.71
C THR A 285 4.20 8.32 -13.43
N ASN A 286 3.59 8.95 -12.42
CA ASN A 286 4.25 9.21 -11.14
C ASN A 286 4.66 7.91 -10.45
N VAL A 287 3.76 6.94 -10.31
CA VAL A 287 4.04 5.70 -9.57
C VAL A 287 5.06 4.83 -10.30
N ILE A 288 5.03 4.74 -11.64
CA ILE A 288 6.04 4.02 -12.45
C ILE A 288 7.45 4.57 -12.20
N SER A 289 7.57 5.89 -12.00
CA SER A 289 8.85 6.54 -11.74
C SER A 289 9.36 6.35 -10.30
N ILE A 290 8.49 5.98 -9.36
CA ILE A 290 8.82 5.79 -7.95
C ILE A 290 9.19 4.32 -7.66
N THR A 291 8.50 3.36 -8.27
CA THR A 291 8.74 1.93 -8.01
C THR A 291 10.07 1.46 -8.61
N ASP A 292 10.50 0.25 -8.26
CA ASP A 292 11.69 -0.40 -8.82
C ASP A 292 11.35 -1.24 -10.06
N GLY A 293 10.11 -1.20 -10.53
CA GLY A 293 9.63 -2.00 -11.64
C GLY A 293 8.11 -1.94 -11.76
N GLN A 294 7.61 -2.62 -12.77
CA GLN A 294 6.18 -2.74 -13.04
C GLN A 294 5.84 -4.08 -13.72
N ILE A 295 4.70 -4.64 -13.33
CA ILE A 295 3.98 -5.74 -13.94
C ILE A 295 2.76 -5.13 -14.62
N PHE A 296 2.79 -5.06 -15.95
CA PHE A 296 1.71 -4.50 -16.75
C PHE A 296 0.72 -5.61 -17.14
N LEU A 297 -0.53 -5.49 -16.71
CA LEU A 297 -1.62 -6.38 -17.07
C LEU A 297 -2.46 -5.78 -18.19
N SER A 298 -2.57 -6.49 -19.32
CA SER A 298 -3.27 -6.03 -20.52
C SER A 298 -4.67 -6.65 -20.64
N GLY A 299 -5.66 -5.83 -21.00
CA GLY A 299 -7.00 -6.30 -21.33
C GLY A 299 -7.04 -7.24 -22.53
N ASP A 300 -6.27 -6.94 -23.59
CA ASP A 300 -6.22 -7.76 -24.81
C ASP A 300 -5.66 -9.16 -24.52
N ILE A 301 -4.57 -9.24 -23.76
CA ILE A 301 -3.96 -10.52 -23.33
C ILE A 301 -4.96 -11.32 -22.48
N PHE A 302 -5.69 -10.65 -21.58
CA PHE A 302 -6.71 -11.29 -20.75
C PHE A 302 -7.87 -11.87 -21.58
N ASN A 303 -8.33 -11.11 -22.57
CA ASN A 303 -9.42 -11.49 -23.48
C ASN A 303 -8.99 -12.60 -24.45
N ALA A 304 -7.70 -12.67 -24.80
CA ALA A 304 -7.11 -13.77 -25.57
C ALA A 304 -6.95 -15.07 -24.76
N GLY A 305 -7.35 -15.09 -23.48
CA GLY A 305 -7.36 -16.28 -22.64
C GLY A 305 -6.06 -16.52 -21.85
N ILE A 306 -5.05 -15.65 -21.98
CA ILE A 306 -3.80 -15.77 -21.25
C ILE A 306 -3.98 -15.19 -19.84
N ARG A 307 -3.83 -16.02 -18.81
CA ARG A 307 -4.00 -15.65 -17.40
C ARG A 307 -2.85 -16.24 -16.55
N PRO A 308 -2.09 -15.43 -15.78
CA PRO A 308 -2.23 -13.99 -15.61
C PRO A 308 -1.86 -13.20 -16.87
N ALA A 309 -2.56 -12.09 -17.12
CA ALA A 309 -2.50 -11.33 -18.38
C ALA A 309 -1.29 -10.38 -18.48
N ILE A 310 -0.09 -10.89 -18.20
CA ILE A 310 1.14 -10.10 -18.09
C ILE A 310 1.68 -9.76 -19.48
N ASN A 311 1.81 -8.47 -19.78
CA ASN A 311 2.54 -7.99 -20.93
C ASN A 311 4.04 -7.94 -20.58
N VAL A 312 4.77 -8.98 -20.97
CA VAL A 312 6.20 -9.15 -20.65
C VAL A 312 7.08 -8.06 -21.29
N GLY A 313 6.70 -7.55 -22.46
CA GLY A 313 7.47 -6.53 -23.18
C GLY A 313 7.47 -5.17 -22.48
N ILE A 314 6.37 -4.83 -21.80
CA ILE A 314 6.23 -3.57 -21.04
C ILE A 314 6.64 -3.75 -19.57
N SER A 315 6.53 -4.96 -19.04
CA SER A 315 6.84 -5.26 -17.65
C SER A 315 8.35 -5.31 -17.40
N VAL A 316 8.84 -4.69 -16.33
CA VAL A 316 10.26 -4.51 -16.02
C VAL A 316 10.51 -4.67 -14.53
N SER A 317 11.58 -5.36 -14.15
CA SER A 317 12.11 -5.35 -12.77
C SER A 317 13.52 -4.77 -12.82
N ARG A 318 13.76 -3.64 -12.13
CA ARG A 318 15.07 -2.96 -12.09
C ARG A 318 16.07 -3.66 -11.16
N VAL A 319 15.61 -4.52 -10.26
CA VAL A 319 16.48 -5.40 -9.46
C VAL A 319 17.02 -6.56 -10.31
N GLY A 320 16.22 -7.05 -11.25
CA GLY A 320 16.61 -8.12 -12.17
C GLY A 320 16.98 -9.42 -11.47
N SER A 321 17.93 -10.17 -12.03
CA SER A 321 18.29 -11.52 -11.55
C SER A 321 18.86 -11.58 -10.13
N ALA A 322 19.17 -10.44 -9.48
CA ALA A 322 19.55 -10.41 -8.07
C ALA A 322 18.38 -10.83 -7.14
N ALA A 323 17.14 -10.70 -7.62
CA ALA A 323 15.94 -11.17 -6.94
C ALA A 323 15.58 -12.64 -7.27
N GLN A 324 16.47 -13.39 -7.92
CA GLN A 324 16.24 -14.79 -8.29
C GLN A 324 17.16 -15.75 -7.55
N VAL A 325 16.66 -16.95 -7.28
CA VAL A 325 17.51 -18.08 -6.88
C VAL A 325 18.42 -18.49 -8.04
N LYS A 326 19.60 -19.05 -7.73
CA LYS A 326 20.59 -19.46 -8.75
C LYS A 326 20.00 -20.39 -9.81
N ALA A 327 19.16 -21.35 -9.41
CA ALA A 327 18.51 -22.28 -10.33
C ALA A 327 17.59 -21.56 -11.33
N MET A 328 16.76 -20.62 -10.86
CA MET A 328 15.88 -19.83 -11.72
C MET A 328 16.69 -18.98 -12.70
N LYS A 329 17.76 -18.34 -12.22
CA LYS A 329 18.65 -17.53 -13.06
C LYS A 329 19.29 -18.34 -14.20
N GLN A 330 19.66 -19.60 -13.95
CA GLN A 330 20.24 -20.47 -14.97
C GLN A 330 19.24 -20.85 -16.06
N VAL A 331 17.97 -21.06 -15.70
CA VAL A 331 16.92 -21.50 -16.63
C VAL A 331 16.24 -20.33 -17.34
N ALA A 332 15.81 -19.32 -16.58
CA ALA A 332 15.02 -18.19 -17.08
C ALA A 332 15.87 -17.01 -17.60
N GLY A 333 17.20 -17.06 -17.45
CA GLY A 333 18.08 -15.92 -17.76
C GLY A 333 17.98 -15.40 -19.20
N LYS A 334 17.63 -16.28 -20.16
CA LYS A 334 17.41 -15.90 -21.57
C LYS A 334 15.94 -15.77 -21.94
N LEU A 335 15.03 -16.33 -21.13
CA LEU A 335 13.61 -16.48 -21.46
C LEU A 335 12.94 -15.15 -21.82
N LYS A 336 13.23 -14.08 -21.06
CA LYS A 336 12.65 -12.76 -21.32
C LYS A 336 13.10 -12.16 -22.66
N LEU A 337 14.35 -12.36 -23.04
CA LEU A 337 14.89 -11.87 -24.31
C LEU A 337 14.35 -12.69 -25.48
N GLU A 338 14.23 -14.01 -25.29
CA GLU A 338 13.68 -14.93 -26.32
C GLU A 338 12.19 -14.66 -26.59
N LEU A 339 11.40 -14.31 -25.57
CA LEU A 339 9.99 -13.94 -25.73
C LEU A 339 9.77 -12.50 -26.23
N ALA A 340 10.82 -11.67 -26.24
CA ALA A 340 10.76 -10.31 -26.74
C ALA A 340 11.22 -10.18 -28.21
N GLN A 341 11.84 -11.22 -28.77
CA GLN A 341 12.24 -11.33 -30.17
C GLN A 341 11.11 -11.93 -31.01
#